data_AF-F6BLM2-F1
#
_entry.id   AF-F6BLM2-F1
#
_cell.length_a   1.000
_cell.length_b   1.000
_cell.length_c   1.000
_cell.angle_alpha   90.00
_cell.angle_beta   90.00
_cell.angle_gamma   90.00
#
_symmetry.space_group_name_H-M   'P 1'
#
loop_
_entity.id
_entity.type
_entity.pdbx_description
1 polymer ?
#
loop_
_entity_poly.entity_id
_entity_poly.type
_entity_poly.pdbx_seq_one_letter_code
_entity_poly.pdbx_strand_id
1 'polypeptide(L)'
;MKAIRGAITTENTKEAIFHDTISLIDEIFRINKIKSSDVISIFFTATKDIDAAYPAEALRHNGISNIPMMCFQEMNVKKSLEKCIRVVVFINCEDDKEVKHIYMKNAKLLRLDLLNIKVAIDGPAGAGKSTVAKELAKKLNFTYIDTGAMYRALTYKVAIENINLEDKNKIVELASKIDIDLKNDKVLLDGMDVTSEIRTPSISEKVSYISMIPEVREIMVKLQKRLSDKGSVVMDGRDIATVVMPDAQFKFFLTASPEIRAMRRYNELTSKKIPVKYDDILNDIKKRDKNDTERDVAPLKKADDSIVIDTTNMSIDEVVSKMYNIIANG
;
A
#
# COMPACT_ATOMS: atom_id res chain seq x y z
N MET A 1 8.43 24.20 -19.90
CA MET A 1 9.48 24.02 -18.86
C MET A 1 8.95 23.08 -17.78
N LYS A 2 9.72 22.06 -17.40
CA LYS A 2 9.36 21.10 -16.33
C LYS A 2 10.54 20.89 -15.38
N ALA A 3 10.26 20.33 -14.21
CA ALA A 3 11.28 20.00 -13.21
C ALA A 3 11.31 18.50 -12.94
N ILE A 4 12.49 17.90 -13.00
CA ILE A 4 12.72 16.51 -12.62
C ILE A 4 13.42 16.48 -11.27
N ARG A 5 12.80 15.83 -10.29
CA ARG A 5 13.40 15.58 -8.99
C ARG A 5 14.18 14.27 -9.00
N GLY A 6 15.27 14.22 -8.25
CA GLY A 6 15.89 12.96 -7.88
C GLY A 6 16.62 12.99 -6.55
N ALA A 7 16.98 11.82 -6.05
CA ALA A 7 17.76 11.68 -4.83
C ALA A 7 18.54 10.35 -4.80
N ILE A 8 19.69 10.37 -4.13
CA ILE A 8 20.55 9.21 -3.91
C ILE A 8 21.24 9.33 -2.55
N THR A 9 21.35 8.24 -1.81
CA THR A 9 22.20 8.18 -0.62
C THR A 9 23.62 7.78 -0.99
N THR A 10 24.64 8.39 -0.38
CA THR A 10 26.06 8.14 -0.67
C THR A 10 26.86 8.01 0.61
N GLU A 11 28.05 7.45 0.55
CA GLU A 11 29.01 7.64 1.64
C GLU A 11 29.65 9.04 1.58
N ASN A 12 30.10 9.57 2.72
CA ASN A 12 30.73 10.88 2.79
C ASN A 12 32.23 10.81 2.43
N THR A 13 32.52 10.33 1.21
CA THR A 13 33.85 10.38 0.59
C THR A 13 33.74 11.05 -0.78
N LYS A 14 34.81 11.70 -1.24
CA LYS A 14 34.81 12.41 -2.52
C LYS A 14 34.46 11.47 -3.67
N GLU A 15 35.04 10.27 -3.67
CA GLU A 15 34.84 9.25 -4.71
C GLU A 15 33.39 8.77 -4.75
N ALA A 16 32.79 8.50 -3.59
CA ALA A 16 31.41 8.05 -3.50
C ALA A 16 30.43 9.14 -3.94
N ILE A 17 30.62 10.38 -3.45
CA ILE A 17 29.81 11.54 -3.84
C ILE A 17 29.88 11.75 -5.37
N PHE A 18 31.06 11.63 -5.95
CA PHE A 18 31.25 11.81 -7.39
C PHE A 18 30.53 10.74 -8.20
N HIS A 19 30.83 9.48 -7.90
CA HIS A 19 30.23 8.33 -8.56
C HIS A 19 28.70 8.37 -8.49
N ASP A 20 28.15 8.57 -7.29
CA ASP A 20 26.71 8.51 -7.05
C ASP A 20 25.97 9.72 -7.66
N THR A 21 26.58 10.91 -7.63
CA THR A 21 26.00 12.09 -8.29
C THR A 21 25.91 11.90 -9.80
N ILE A 22 26.98 11.40 -10.43
CA ILE A 22 27.01 11.12 -11.87
C ILE A 22 25.96 10.05 -12.20
N SER A 23 25.95 8.95 -11.45
CA SER A 23 25.00 7.85 -11.64
C SER A 23 23.54 8.33 -11.55
N LEU A 24 23.21 9.20 -10.58
CA LEU A 24 21.87 9.77 -10.45
C LEU A 24 21.47 10.61 -11.67
N ILE A 25 22.38 11.45 -12.17
CA ILE A 25 22.12 12.35 -13.30
C ILE A 25 22.00 11.59 -14.61
N ASP A 26 22.87 10.62 -14.84
CA ASP A 26 22.82 9.75 -16.02
C ASP A 26 21.49 8.98 -16.06
N GLU A 27 21.04 8.46 -14.91
CA GLU A 27 19.76 7.76 -14.80
C GLU A 27 18.56 8.70 -15.07
N ILE A 28 18.60 9.93 -14.55
CA ILE A 28 17.60 10.97 -14.85
C ILE A 28 17.54 11.23 -16.35
N PHE A 29 18.70 11.40 -17.01
CA PHE A 29 18.78 11.70 -18.43
C PHE A 29 18.26 10.53 -19.27
N ARG A 30 18.67 9.31 -18.91
CA ARG A 30 18.28 8.06 -19.58
C ARG A 30 16.77 7.80 -19.50
N ILE A 31 16.19 7.84 -18.29
CA ILE A 31 14.77 7.52 -18.08
C ILE A 31 13.85 8.58 -18.70
N ASN A 32 14.23 9.85 -18.63
CA ASN A 32 13.45 10.96 -19.19
C ASN A 32 13.73 11.21 -20.68
N LYS A 33 14.69 10.49 -21.27
CA LYS A 33 15.15 10.66 -22.65
C LYS A 33 15.45 12.14 -22.95
N ILE A 34 16.29 12.75 -22.12
CA ILE A 34 16.74 14.14 -22.27
C ILE A 34 18.25 14.20 -22.50
N LYS A 35 18.69 15.26 -23.16
CA LYS A 35 20.10 15.57 -23.42
C LYS A 35 20.52 16.78 -22.58
N SER A 36 21.83 17.00 -22.46
CA SER A 36 22.39 18.18 -21.78
C SER A 36 21.89 19.51 -22.38
N SER A 37 21.59 19.55 -23.68
CA SER A 37 21.00 20.72 -24.38
C SER A 37 19.60 21.09 -23.89
N ASP A 38 18.89 20.14 -23.27
CA ASP A 38 17.51 20.35 -22.81
C ASP A 38 17.50 20.94 -21.39
N VAL A 39 18.64 20.97 -20.70
CA VAL A 39 18.75 21.36 -19.29
C VAL A 39 18.99 22.85 -19.17
N ILE A 40 18.15 23.52 -18.40
CA ILE A 40 18.23 24.94 -18.06
C ILE A 40 19.18 25.15 -16.88
N SER A 41 19.01 24.38 -15.81
CA SER A 41 19.84 24.45 -14.61
C SER A 41 19.68 23.20 -13.74
N ILE A 42 20.66 22.95 -12.86
CA ILE A 42 20.63 21.84 -11.90
C ILE A 42 20.91 22.37 -10.50
N PHE A 43 20.00 22.13 -9.55
CA PHE A 43 20.21 22.45 -8.15
C PHE A 43 20.36 21.18 -7.35
N PHE A 44 21.47 21.08 -6.63
CA PHE A 44 21.75 20.01 -5.69
C PHE A 44 21.51 20.48 -4.27
N THR A 45 20.93 19.62 -3.46
CA THR A 45 20.92 19.77 -2.00
C THR A 45 21.57 18.56 -1.37
N ALA A 46 22.27 18.75 -0.26
CA ALA A 46 22.86 17.65 0.50
C ALA A 46 22.56 17.80 1.99
N THR A 47 22.39 16.67 2.66
CA THR A 47 22.26 16.65 4.11
C THR A 47 23.57 17.08 4.78
N LYS A 48 23.49 17.57 6.03
CA LYS A 48 24.63 18.20 6.73
C LYS A 48 25.84 17.26 6.91
N ASP A 49 25.60 15.97 6.92
CA ASP A 49 26.57 14.88 7.03
C ASP A 49 27.25 14.49 5.71
N ILE A 50 27.01 15.25 4.63
CA ILE A 50 27.76 15.20 3.37
C ILE A 50 28.56 16.50 3.22
N ASP A 51 29.86 16.44 3.48
CA ASP A 51 30.78 17.58 3.45
C ASP A 51 32.12 17.31 2.75
N ALA A 52 32.34 16.09 2.25
CA ALA A 52 33.61 15.71 1.61
C ALA A 52 33.80 16.29 0.19
N ALA A 53 32.72 16.60 -0.53
CA ALA A 53 32.78 17.20 -1.87
C ALA A 53 31.44 17.82 -2.31
N TYR A 54 31.49 18.74 -3.29
CA TYR A 54 30.29 19.30 -3.89
C TYR A 54 29.75 18.40 -5.02
N PRO A 55 28.45 18.03 -5.05
CA PRO A 55 27.87 17.26 -6.14
C PRO A 55 28.06 17.91 -7.53
N ALA A 56 27.97 19.24 -7.62
CA ALA A 56 28.19 19.94 -8.88
C ALA A 56 29.63 19.79 -9.41
N GLU A 57 30.63 19.60 -8.54
CA GLU A 57 32.01 19.33 -8.94
C GLU A 57 32.10 18.02 -9.72
N ALA A 58 31.37 16.98 -9.29
CA ALA A 58 31.32 15.69 -9.97
C ALA A 58 30.92 15.80 -11.44
N LEU A 59 29.86 16.58 -11.73
CA LEU A 59 29.39 16.77 -13.10
C LEU A 59 30.36 17.59 -13.95
N ARG A 60 31.06 18.55 -13.34
CA ARG A 60 32.09 19.35 -14.03
C ARG A 60 33.25 18.46 -14.49
N HIS A 61 33.70 17.56 -13.62
CA HIS A 61 34.72 16.57 -13.95
C HIS A 61 34.25 15.56 -15.01
N ASN A 62 32.94 15.34 -15.14
CA ASN A 62 32.34 14.48 -16.16
C ASN A 62 31.93 15.20 -17.45
N GLY A 63 32.51 16.38 -17.72
CA GLY A 63 32.33 17.10 -18.99
C GLY A 63 31.10 18.01 -19.09
N ILE A 64 30.31 18.17 -18.01
CA ILE A 64 29.17 19.09 -17.99
C ILE A 64 29.61 20.46 -17.47
N SER A 65 30.12 21.29 -18.37
CA SER A 65 30.67 22.63 -18.06
C SER A 65 29.74 23.82 -18.37
N ASN A 66 28.71 23.64 -19.20
CA ASN A 66 27.91 24.76 -19.68
C ASN A 66 26.55 24.94 -18.97
N ILE A 67 26.19 24.01 -18.09
CA ILE A 67 24.94 24.07 -17.33
C ILE A 67 25.16 24.84 -16.01
N PRO A 68 24.36 25.88 -15.72
CA PRO A 68 24.36 26.53 -14.41
C PRO A 68 23.99 25.54 -13.30
N MET A 69 24.85 25.44 -12.28
CA MET A 69 24.67 24.51 -11.17
C MET A 69 24.86 25.20 -9.83
N MET A 70 24.10 24.80 -8.83
CA MET A 70 24.22 25.32 -7.47
C MET A 70 24.06 24.18 -6.45
N CYS A 71 24.86 24.25 -5.38
CA CYS A 71 24.79 23.30 -4.27
C CYS A 71 24.31 24.04 -3.02
N PHE A 72 23.35 23.45 -2.32
CA PHE A 72 22.82 23.95 -1.06
C PHE A 72 22.94 22.88 0.02
N GLN A 73 23.03 23.33 1.27
CA GLN A 73 22.85 22.44 2.41
C GLN A 73 21.37 22.43 2.82
N GLU A 74 20.87 21.25 3.18
CA GLU A 74 19.49 21.07 3.62
C GLU A 74 19.27 21.48 5.08
N MET A 75 18.00 21.77 5.42
CA MET A 75 17.57 21.90 6.81
C MET A 75 17.79 20.59 7.57
N ASN A 76 18.37 20.68 8.77
CA ASN A 76 18.60 19.51 9.61
C ASN A 76 17.32 19.09 10.33
N VAL A 77 16.67 18.02 9.85
CA VAL A 77 15.43 17.47 10.45
C VAL A 77 15.75 16.16 11.15
N LYS A 78 15.39 16.05 12.44
CA LYS A 78 15.57 14.82 13.22
C LYS A 78 14.85 13.65 12.53
N LYS A 79 15.53 12.50 12.42
CA LYS A 79 15.04 11.28 11.76
C LYS A 79 14.78 11.41 10.25
N SER A 80 15.26 12.48 9.60
CA SER A 80 15.29 12.52 8.14
C SER A 80 16.35 11.55 7.60
N LEU A 81 16.23 11.20 6.32
CA LEU A 81 17.18 10.32 5.66
C LEU A 81 18.57 10.97 5.62
N GLU A 82 19.52 10.34 6.29
CA GLU A 82 20.93 10.74 6.37
C GLU A 82 21.70 10.44 5.08
N LYS A 83 22.87 11.09 4.95
CA LYS A 83 23.82 10.95 3.85
C LYS A 83 23.19 11.00 2.45
N CYS A 84 22.31 11.97 2.23
CA CYS A 84 21.47 12.04 1.05
C CYS A 84 21.80 13.27 0.20
N ILE A 85 22.00 13.05 -1.10
CA ILE A 85 22.07 14.09 -2.12
C ILE A 85 20.74 14.10 -2.86
N ARG A 86 20.11 15.27 -2.97
CA ARG A 86 18.91 15.48 -3.78
C ARG A 86 19.22 16.45 -4.91
N VAL A 87 18.45 16.34 -5.98
CA VAL A 87 18.61 17.18 -7.16
C VAL A 87 17.26 17.60 -7.72
N VAL A 88 17.21 18.83 -8.22
CA VAL A 88 16.16 19.29 -9.13
C VAL A 88 16.82 19.71 -10.43
N VAL A 89 16.45 19.05 -11.52
CA VAL A 89 16.88 19.36 -12.88
C VAL A 89 15.75 20.11 -13.58
N PHE A 90 16.00 21.36 -13.92
CA PHE A 90 15.07 22.18 -14.69
C PHE A 90 15.33 21.97 -16.17
N ILE A 91 14.29 21.60 -16.93
CA ILE A 91 14.40 21.30 -18.35
C ILE A 91 13.45 22.14 -19.19
N ASN A 92 13.89 22.42 -20.41
CA ASN A 92 13.03 22.87 -21.48
C ASN A 92 12.47 21.66 -22.22
N CYS A 93 11.15 21.56 -22.34
CA CYS A 93 10.47 20.47 -23.02
C CYS A 93 9.06 20.89 -23.42
N GLU A 94 8.46 20.10 -24.32
CA GLU A 94 7.06 20.20 -24.72
C GLU A 94 6.12 20.03 -23.51
N ASP A 95 4.94 20.63 -23.60
CA ASP A 95 3.98 20.71 -22.49
C ASP A 95 3.35 19.36 -22.14
N ASP A 96 3.27 18.43 -23.09
CA ASP A 96 2.71 17.09 -22.92
C ASP A 96 3.74 16.05 -22.42
N LYS A 97 5.05 16.33 -22.51
CA LYS A 97 6.11 15.39 -22.09
C LYS A 97 5.97 14.99 -20.61
N GLU A 98 5.63 13.74 -20.33
CA GLU A 98 5.61 13.23 -18.96
C GLU A 98 7.05 13.13 -18.40
N VAL A 99 7.24 13.56 -17.15
CA VAL A 99 8.54 13.52 -16.46
C VAL A 99 8.53 12.49 -15.35
N LYS A 100 9.62 11.73 -15.24
CA LYS A 100 9.82 10.70 -14.22
C LYS A 100 10.89 11.13 -13.23
N HIS A 101 10.52 11.14 -11.96
CA HIS A 101 11.44 11.44 -10.86
C HIS A 101 12.23 10.18 -10.46
N ILE A 102 13.50 10.35 -10.10
CA ILE A 102 14.44 9.22 -9.90
C ILE A 102 14.96 9.17 -8.47
N TYR A 103 14.73 8.06 -7.78
CA TYR A 103 15.18 7.84 -6.41
C TYR A 103 15.99 6.56 -6.35
N MET A 104 17.23 6.65 -5.87
CA MET A 104 18.20 5.57 -5.91
C MET A 104 18.70 5.21 -4.50
N LYS A 105 19.17 3.98 -4.34
CA LYS A 105 19.62 3.43 -3.04
C LYS A 105 18.56 3.66 -1.95
N ASN A 106 18.93 4.10 -0.74
CA ASN A 106 17.99 4.31 0.35
C ASN A 106 17.10 5.55 0.14
N ALA A 107 17.40 6.42 -0.84
CA ALA A 107 16.55 7.54 -1.19
C ALA A 107 15.21 7.11 -1.82
N LYS A 108 15.10 5.85 -2.27
CA LYS A 108 13.83 5.19 -2.63
C LYS A 108 12.78 5.30 -1.54
N LEU A 109 13.20 5.29 -0.27
CA LEU A 109 12.32 5.41 0.89
C LEU A 109 11.60 6.75 0.97
N LEU A 110 12.16 7.80 0.34
CA LEU A 110 11.52 9.11 0.27
C LEU A 110 10.27 9.10 -0.61
N ARG A 111 10.14 8.12 -1.50
CA ARG A 111 9.06 8.00 -2.49
C ARG A 111 8.66 6.55 -2.75
N LEU A 112 8.38 5.81 -1.68
CA LEU A 112 7.83 4.45 -1.76
C LEU A 112 6.54 4.40 -2.62
N ASP A 113 5.81 5.51 -2.67
CA ASP A 113 4.60 5.68 -3.50
C ASP A 113 4.87 5.54 -5.01
N LEU A 114 6.11 5.69 -5.47
CA LEU A 114 6.50 5.54 -6.88
C LEU A 114 6.95 4.11 -7.26
N LEU A 115 7.07 3.19 -6.29
CA LEU A 115 7.70 1.88 -6.51
C LEU A 115 6.73 0.74 -6.84
N ASN A 116 5.44 1.02 -7.08
CA ASN A 116 4.39 0.01 -7.33
C ASN A 116 4.49 -1.19 -6.35
N ILE A 117 4.68 -0.87 -5.07
CA ILE A 117 4.86 -1.87 -4.01
C ILE A 117 3.50 -2.42 -3.64
N LYS A 118 3.36 -3.75 -3.66
CA LYS A 118 2.17 -4.47 -3.24
C LYS A 118 2.42 -5.05 -1.84
N VAL A 119 1.60 -4.64 -0.88
CA VAL A 119 1.61 -5.15 0.50
C VAL A 119 0.34 -5.95 0.74
N ALA A 120 0.47 -7.24 1.03
CA ALA A 120 -0.63 -8.13 1.38
C ALA A 120 -0.71 -8.31 2.90
N ILE A 121 -1.91 -8.20 3.48
CA ILE A 121 -2.15 -8.41 4.91
C ILE A 121 -3.29 -9.41 5.11
N ASP A 122 -2.93 -10.64 5.50
CA ASP A 122 -3.88 -11.71 5.81
C ASP A 122 -3.98 -11.98 7.30
N GLY A 123 -4.99 -12.77 7.69
CA GLY A 123 -5.21 -13.19 9.06
C GLY A 123 -6.69 -13.27 9.46
N PRO A 124 -7.00 -13.81 10.65
CA PRO A 124 -8.37 -14.09 11.06
C PRO A 124 -9.18 -12.81 11.35
N ALA A 125 -10.51 -12.94 11.43
CA ALA A 125 -11.40 -11.86 11.82
C ALA A 125 -11.03 -11.29 13.20
N GLY A 126 -11.07 -9.97 13.37
CA GLY A 126 -10.78 -9.34 14.67
C GLY A 126 -9.29 -9.20 15.02
N ALA A 127 -8.36 -9.66 14.17
CA ALA A 127 -6.91 -9.47 14.38
C ALA A 127 -6.41 -8.02 14.17
N GLY A 128 -7.30 -7.05 13.93
CA GLY A 128 -6.94 -5.64 13.72
C GLY A 128 -6.44 -5.29 12.32
N LYS A 129 -6.53 -6.21 11.35
CA LYS A 129 -6.02 -6.05 9.97
C LYS A 129 -6.43 -4.76 9.30
N SER A 130 -7.73 -4.50 9.16
CA SER A 130 -8.21 -3.33 8.40
C SER A 130 -7.75 -2.02 9.03
N THR A 131 -7.67 -1.95 10.36
CA THR A 131 -7.13 -0.78 11.07
C THR A 131 -5.64 -0.61 10.82
N VAL A 132 -4.85 -1.68 11.00
CA VAL A 132 -3.40 -1.66 10.77
C VAL A 132 -3.08 -1.38 9.30
N ALA A 133 -3.81 -1.99 8.36
CA ALA A 133 -3.65 -1.83 6.92
C ALA A 133 -3.94 -0.38 6.49
N LYS A 134 -5.02 0.21 7.00
CA LYS A 134 -5.38 1.60 6.72
C LYS A 134 -4.30 2.57 7.23
N GLU A 135 -3.86 2.41 8.47
CA GLU A 135 -2.81 3.27 9.05
C GLU A 135 -1.46 3.07 8.37
N LEU A 136 -1.11 1.83 8.02
CA LEU A 136 0.11 1.54 7.26
C LEU A 136 0.08 2.17 5.87
N ALA A 137 -1.04 2.04 5.14
CA ALA A 137 -1.23 2.66 3.84
C ALA A 137 -1.08 4.18 3.91
N LYS A 138 -1.70 4.81 4.91
CA LYS A 138 -1.56 6.25 5.16
C LYS A 138 -0.11 6.65 5.45
N LYS A 139 0.60 5.87 6.28
CA LYS A 139 2.01 6.12 6.63
C LYS A 139 2.95 5.96 5.43
N LEU A 140 2.64 5.04 4.52
CA LEU A 140 3.41 4.78 3.29
C LEU A 140 2.97 5.65 2.10
N ASN A 141 1.86 6.38 2.23
CA ASN A 141 1.17 7.05 1.12
C ASN A 141 0.76 6.07 -0.01
N PHE A 142 0.27 4.88 0.36
CA PHE A 142 -0.21 3.85 -0.55
C PHE A 142 -1.74 3.84 -0.63
N THR A 143 -2.29 3.27 -1.70
CA THR A 143 -3.73 3.05 -1.79
C THR A 143 -4.12 1.88 -0.89
N TYR A 144 -5.11 2.09 -0.01
CA TYR A 144 -5.67 1.03 0.81
C TYR A 144 -6.84 0.32 0.11
N ILE A 145 -6.80 -1.01 0.05
CA ILE A 145 -7.86 -1.84 -0.56
C ILE A 145 -8.44 -2.80 0.48
N ASP A 146 -9.67 -2.53 0.95
CA ASP A 146 -10.45 -3.41 1.83
C ASP A 146 -11.23 -4.43 0.99
N THR A 147 -10.69 -5.65 0.86
CA THR A 147 -11.37 -6.70 0.09
C THR A 147 -12.70 -7.12 0.71
N GLY A 148 -12.82 -7.05 2.04
CA GLY A 148 -14.07 -7.32 2.74
C GLY A 148 -15.16 -6.34 2.37
N ALA A 149 -14.82 -5.06 2.19
CA ALA A 149 -15.76 -4.04 1.73
C ALA A 149 -16.27 -4.32 0.31
N MET A 150 -15.43 -4.85 -0.57
CA MET A 150 -15.84 -5.21 -1.94
C MET A 150 -16.88 -6.34 -1.94
N TYR A 151 -16.65 -7.41 -1.17
CA TYR A 151 -17.66 -8.48 -1.03
C TYR A 151 -18.95 -7.97 -0.39
N ARG A 152 -18.87 -7.05 0.58
CA ARG A 152 -20.05 -6.41 1.18
C ARG A 152 -20.78 -5.51 0.18
N ALA A 153 -20.08 -4.83 -0.72
CA ALA A 153 -20.70 -4.05 -1.79
C ALA A 153 -21.50 -4.94 -2.76
N LEU A 154 -20.95 -6.07 -3.20
CA LEU A 154 -21.73 -7.05 -3.99
C LEU A 154 -22.92 -7.58 -3.19
N THR A 155 -22.73 -7.91 -1.91
CA THR A 155 -23.81 -8.41 -1.04
C THR A 155 -24.93 -7.37 -0.89
N TYR A 156 -24.57 -6.09 -0.77
CA TYR A 156 -25.51 -4.99 -0.77
C TYR A 156 -26.27 -4.89 -2.10
N LYS A 157 -25.58 -5.00 -3.25
CA LYS A 157 -26.20 -5.04 -4.58
C LYS A 157 -27.23 -6.16 -4.71
N VAL A 158 -26.85 -7.37 -4.32
CA VAL A 158 -27.73 -8.56 -4.30
C VAL A 158 -28.99 -8.30 -3.46
N ALA A 159 -28.83 -7.64 -2.30
CA ALA A 159 -29.95 -7.32 -1.42
C ALA A 159 -30.90 -6.27 -2.02
N ILE A 160 -30.40 -5.19 -2.61
CA ILE A 160 -31.26 -4.14 -3.19
C ILE A 160 -31.96 -4.60 -4.47
N GLU A 161 -31.37 -5.54 -5.21
CA GLU A 161 -32.00 -6.17 -6.38
C GLU A 161 -32.93 -7.33 -6.02
N ASN A 162 -33.10 -7.62 -4.72
CA ASN A 162 -33.95 -8.71 -4.20
C ASN A 162 -33.61 -10.09 -4.81
N ILE A 163 -32.33 -10.33 -5.10
CA ILE A 163 -31.86 -11.63 -5.60
C ILE A 163 -31.82 -12.62 -4.44
N ASN A 164 -32.38 -13.81 -4.65
CA ASN A 164 -32.31 -14.90 -3.69
C ASN A 164 -30.84 -15.35 -3.51
N LEU A 165 -30.38 -15.46 -2.26
CA LEU A 165 -29.01 -15.90 -1.92
C LEU A 165 -28.68 -17.32 -2.40
N GLU A 166 -29.70 -18.14 -2.66
CA GLU A 166 -29.54 -19.49 -3.20
C GLU A 166 -29.37 -19.51 -4.73
N ASP A 167 -29.76 -18.44 -5.43
CA ASP A 167 -29.64 -18.32 -6.89
C ASP A 167 -28.23 -17.87 -7.29
N LYS A 168 -27.28 -18.82 -7.16
CA LYS A 168 -25.86 -18.59 -7.46
C LYS A 168 -25.64 -18.02 -8.87
N ASN A 169 -26.42 -18.47 -9.85
CA ASN A 169 -26.27 -18.04 -11.24
C ASN A 169 -26.55 -16.54 -11.39
N LYS A 170 -27.64 -16.03 -10.79
CA LYS A 170 -27.93 -14.59 -10.80
C LYS A 170 -26.89 -13.77 -10.04
N ILE A 171 -26.38 -14.29 -8.92
CA ILE A 171 -25.34 -13.61 -8.15
C ILE A 171 -24.05 -13.48 -8.98
N VAL A 172 -23.66 -14.54 -9.68
CA VAL A 172 -22.48 -14.54 -10.56
C VAL A 172 -22.67 -13.59 -11.74
N GLU A 173 -23.85 -13.62 -12.36
CA GLU A 173 -24.20 -12.68 -13.44
C GLU A 173 -24.10 -11.23 -12.96
N LEU A 174 -24.67 -10.92 -11.79
CA LEU A 174 -24.58 -9.60 -11.19
C LEU A 174 -23.14 -9.21 -10.88
N ALA A 175 -22.36 -10.10 -10.27
CA ALA A 175 -20.96 -9.86 -9.94
C ALA A 175 -20.12 -9.50 -11.19
N SER A 176 -20.45 -10.06 -12.35
CA SER A 176 -19.75 -9.76 -13.61
C SER A 176 -20.07 -8.38 -14.20
N LYS A 177 -21.16 -7.74 -13.75
CA LYS A 177 -21.67 -6.47 -14.29
C LYS A 177 -21.36 -5.26 -13.42
N ILE A 178 -21.12 -5.45 -12.12
CA ILE A 178 -20.88 -4.34 -11.21
C ILE A 178 -19.50 -3.71 -11.42
N ASP A 179 -19.41 -2.42 -11.13
CA ASP A 179 -18.13 -1.72 -10.96
C ASP A 179 -17.96 -1.31 -9.51
N ILE A 180 -16.82 -1.68 -8.92
CA ILE A 180 -16.43 -1.25 -7.57
C ILE A 180 -15.14 -0.44 -7.68
N ASP A 181 -15.18 0.78 -7.14
CA ASP A 181 -14.03 1.67 -7.04
C ASP A 181 -13.82 2.10 -5.59
N LEU A 182 -12.56 2.33 -5.23
CA LEU A 182 -12.15 2.73 -3.88
C LEU A 182 -11.46 4.08 -3.98
N LYS A 183 -12.12 5.14 -3.48
CA LYS A 183 -11.63 6.52 -3.59
C LYS A 183 -11.80 7.24 -2.27
N ASN A 184 -10.72 7.86 -1.77
CA ASN A 184 -10.76 8.72 -0.57
C ASN A 184 -11.51 8.09 0.62
N ASP A 185 -11.16 6.85 0.98
CA ASP A 185 -11.83 6.04 2.03
C ASP A 185 -13.30 5.67 1.77
N LYS A 186 -13.83 5.96 0.57
CA LYS A 186 -15.18 5.60 0.14
C LYS A 186 -15.18 4.37 -0.76
N VAL A 187 -16.25 3.61 -0.66
CA VAL A 187 -16.56 2.47 -1.53
C VAL A 187 -17.66 2.91 -2.48
N LEU A 188 -17.32 3.00 -3.76
CA LEU A 188 -18.28 3.34 -4.81
C LEU A 188 -18.72 2.04 -5.50
N LEU A 189 -20.02 1.83 -5.58
CA LEU A 189 -20.66 0.74 -6.31
C LEU A 189 -21.48 1.34 -7.45
N ASP A 190 -21.10 1.02 -8.69
CA ASP A 190 -21.70 1.61 -9.91
C ASP A 190 -21.72 3.15 -9.87
N GLY A 191 -20.67 3.74 -9.30
CA GLY A 191 -20.53 5.19 -9.11
C GLY A 191 -21.23 5.78 -7.89
N MET A 192 -22.03 5.01 -7.15
CA MET A 192 -22.72 5.46 -5.93
C MET A 192 -21.92 5.14 -4.67
N ASP A 193 -21.81 6.08 -3.74
CA ASP A 193 -21.19 5.86 -2.43
C ASP A 193 -22.07 4.94 -1.57
N VAL A 194 -21.55 3.75 -1.23
CA VAL A 194 -22.25 2.73 -0.42
C VAL A 194 -21.53 2.47 0.92
N THR A 195 -20.64 3.38 1.32
CA THR A 195 -19.70 3.18 2.43
C THR A 195 -20.39 2.88 3.77
N SER A 196 -21.55 3.48 4.04
CA SER A 196 -22.35 3.25 5.25
C SER A 196 -23.17 1.97 5.18
N GLU A 197 -23.81 1.75 4.04
CA GLU A 197 -24.81 0.73 3.79
C GLU A 197 -24.19 -0.67 3.89
N ILE A 198 -22.98 -0.83 3.33
CA ILE A 198 -22.25 -2.10 3.35
C ILE A 198 -21.80 -2.52 4.75
N ARG A 199 -21.81 -1.62 5.74
CA ARG A 199 -21.38 -1.91 7.12
C ARG A 199 -22.53 -2.26 8.06
N THR A 200 -23.75 -2.31 7.55
CA THR A 200 -24.92 -2.72 8.34
C THR A 200 -24.82 -4.20 8.77
N PRO A 201 -25.41 -4.57 9.91
CA PRO A 201 -25.43 -5.97 10.38
C PRO A 201 -26.06 -6.92 9.35
N SER A 202 -27.15 -6.52 8.70
CA SER A 202 -27.87 -7.31 7.71
C SER A 202 -27.01 -7.70 6.50
N ILE A 203 -26.08 -6.83 6.08
CA ILE A 203 -25.11 -7.12 5.01
C ILE A 203 -23.96 -7.99 5.55
N SER A 204 -23.48 -7.67 6.75
CA SER A 204 -22.36 -8.40 7.38
C SER A 204 -22.70 -9.88 7.67
N GLU A 205 -23.96 -10.21 7.91
CA GLU A 205 -24.44 -11.58 8.11
C GLU A 205 -24.54 -12.37 6.80
N LYS A 206 -24.77 -11.70 5.68
CA LYS A 206 -24.98 -12.33 4.36
C LYS A 206 -23.69 -12.50 3.55
N VAL A 207 -22.66 -11.70 3.83
CA VAL A 207 -21.41 -11.65 3.05
C VAL A 207 -20.67 -12.99 2.96
N SER A 208 -20.79 -13.85 3.98
CA SER A 208 -20.14 -15.17 3.97
C SER A 208 -20.72 -16.07 2.89
N TYR A 209 -22.03 -16.05 2.68
CA TYR A 209 -22.69 -16.87 1.64
C TYR A 209 -22.20 -16.48 0.24
N ILE A 210 -22.10 -15.17 -0.02
CA ILE A 210 -21.63 -14.65 -1.30
C ILE A 210 -20.14 -14.96 -1.52
N SER A 211 -19.31 -14.75 -0.49
CA SER A 211 -17.85 -14.92 -0.62
C SER A 211 -17.38 -16.39 -0.69
N MET A 212 -18.28 -17.35 -0.45
CA MET A 212 -18.06 -18.78 -0.63
C MET A 212 -18.35 -19.30 -2.05
N ILE A 213 -18.98 -18.50 -2.92
CA ILE A 213 -19.28 -18.89 -4.31
C ILE A 213 -17.98 -18.79 -5.14
N PRO A 214 -17.45 -19.90 -5.70
CA PRO A 214 -16.16 -19.91 -6.40
C PRO A 214 -16.07 -18.90 -7.55
N GLU A 215 -17.10 -18.86 -8.40
CA GLU A 215 -17.16 -18.01 -9.59
C GLU A 215 -17.22 -16.51 -9.21
N VAL A 216 -17.90 -16.18 -8.10
CA VAL A 216 -17.89 -14.82 -7.54
C VAL A 216 -16.48 -14.45 -7.08
N ARG A 217 -15.76 -15.38 -6.42
CA ARG A 217 -14.38 -15.14 -5.98
C ARG A 217 -13.47 -14.89 -7.18
N GLU A 218 -13.59 -15.67 -8.25
CA GLU A 218 -12.79 -15.46 -9.46
C GLU A 218 -12.97 -14.06 -10.04
N ILE A 219 -14.22 -13.58 -10.10
CA ILE A 219 -14.55 -12.22 -10.56
C ILE A 219 -13.95 -11.18 -9.61
N MET A 220 -14.12 -11.36 -8.29
CA MET A 220 -13.60 -10.43 -7.28
C MET A 220 -12.08 -10.36 -7.28
N VAL A 221 -11.39 -11.48 -7.44
CA VAL A 221 -9.92 -11.53 -7.54
C VAL A 221 -9.43 -10.75 -8.75
N LYS A 222 -10.10 -10.87 -9.91
CA LYS A 222 -9.76 -10.08 -11.11
C LYS A 222 -9.92 -8.58 -10.83
N LEU A 223 -10.99 -8.18 -10.16
CA LEU A 223 -11.25 -6.78 -9.79
C LEU A 223 -10.20 -6.26 -8.80
N GLN A 224 -9.84 -7.04 -7.78
CA GLN A 224 -8.81 -6.69 -6.79
C GLN A 224 -7.43 -6.52 -7.43
N LYS A 225 -7.05 -7.43 -8.34
CA LYS A 225 -5.81 -7.31 -9.12
C LYS A 225 -5.78 -6.02 -9.94
N ARG A 226 -6.85 -5.73 -10.67
CA ARG A 226 -7.00 -4.48 -11.44
C ARG A 226 -6.84 -3.23 -10.58
N LEU A 227 -7.37 -3.24 -9.36
CA LEU A 227 -7.20 -2.12 -8.41
C LEU A 227 -5.76 -2.04 -7.88
N SER A 228 -5.07 -3.18 -7.71
CA SER A 228 -3.68 -3.24 -7.24
C SER A 228 -2.65 -2.74 -8.25
N ASP A 229 -2.98 -2.71 -9.56
CA ASP A 229 -2.04 -2.34 -10.62
C ASP A 229 -1.92 -0.82 -10.85
N LYS A 230 -2.72 -0.01 -10.15
CA LYS A 230 -2.74 1.46 -10.31
C LYS A 230 -1.67 2.21 -9.48
N GLY A 231 -0.80 1.51 -8.76
CA GLY A 231 0.23 2.12 -7.94
C GLY A 231 0.70 1.23 -6.80
N SER A 232 1.39 1.81 -5.80
CA SER A 232 1.67 1.11 -4.55
C SER A 232 0.40 0.94 -3.71
N VAL A 233 0.15 -0.27 -3.22
CA VAL A 233 -1.09 -0.62 -2.50
C VAL A 233 -0.82 -1.42 -1.22
N VAL A 234 -1.71 -1.25 -0.25
CA VAL A 234 -1.87 -2.14 0.91
C VAL A 234 -3.25 -2.76 0.84
N MET A 235 -3.32 -4.08 0.77
CA MET A 235 -4.57 -4.81 0.66
C MET A 235 -4.72 -5.80 1.81
N ASP A 236 -5.86 -5.75 2.51
CA ASP A 236 -6.17 -6.68 3.60
C ASP A 236 -7.30 -7.66 3.25
N GLY A 237 -7.19 -8.89 3.76
CA GLY A 237 -8.15 -9.94 3.48
C GLY A 237 -7.91 -11.25 4.23
N ARG A 238 -8.13 -12.38 3.55
CA ARG A 238 -7.92 -13.74 4.10
C ARG A 238 -6.93 -14.56 3.27
N ASP A 239 -6.88 -14.28 1.98
CA ASP A 239 -6.13 -15.01 0.96
C ASP A 239 -5.43 -14.04 -0.02
N ILE A 240 -5.07 -12.85 0.45
CA ILE A 240 -4.43 -11.83 -0.38
C ILE A 240 -3.05 -12.30 -0.82
N ALA A 241 -2.22 -12.77 0.11
CA ALA A 241 -0.85 -13.19 -0.14
C ALA A 241 -0.75 -14.53 -0.88
N THR A 242 -1.81 -15.33 -0.90
CA THR A 242 -1.82 -16.68 -1.50
C THR A 242 -2.54 -16.72 -2.84
N VAL A 243 -3.59 -15.90 -3.04
CA VAL A 243 -4.46 -15.98 -4.24
C VAL A 243 -4.46 -14.66 -5.02
N VAL A 244 -4.63 -13.53 -4.34
CA VAL A 244 -4.85 -12.23 -5.01
C VAL A 244 -3.55 -11.61 -5.51
N MET A 245 -2.54 -11.54 -4.64
CA MET A 245 -1.22 -10.96 -4.90
C MET A 245 -0.12 -11.93 -4.40
N PRO A 246 0.00 -13.14 -5.00
CA PRO A 246 1.06 -14.07 -4.66
C PRO A 246 2.46 -13.53 -4.99
N ASP A 247 2.54 -12.48 -5.80
CA ASP A 247 3.74 -11.72 -6.18
C ASP A 247 3.99 -10.48 -5.30
N ALA A 248 3.17 -10.24 -4.26
CA ALA A 248 3.37 -9.10 -3.36
C ALA A 248 4.77 -9.12 -2.72
N GLN A 249 5.48 -7.99 -2.78
CA GLN A 249 6.82 -7.84 -2.23
C GLN A 249 6.83 -8.00 -0.70
N PHE A 250 5.75 -7.59 -0.05
CA PHE A 250 5.59 -7.74 1.39
C PHE A 250 4.29 -8.45 1.71
N LYS A 251 4.39 -9.58 2.39
CA LYS A 251 3.26 -10.40 2.83
C LYS A 251 3.29 -10.49 4.34
N PHE A 252 2.24 -10.01 4.99
CA PHE A 252 2.08 -10.06 6.43
C PHE A 252 0.91 -10.95 6.79
N PHE A 253 1.08 -11.75 7.84
CA PHE A 253 0.00 -12.51 8.44
C PHE A 253 -0.19 -12.04 9.89
N LEU A 254 -1.24 -11.26 10.14
CA LEU A 254 -1.55 -10.79 11.48
C LEU A 254 -2.35 -11.86 12.23
N THR A 255 -1.93 -12.17 13.44
CA THR A 255 -2.66 -13.10 14.31
C THR A 255 -2.85 -12.52 15.71
N ALA A 256 -3.77 -13.10 16.46
CA ALA A 256 -4.00 -12.85 17.89
C ALA A 256 -4.85 -13.99 18.45
N SER A 257 -4.76 -14.25 19.76
CA SER A 257 -5.61 -15.25 20.39
C SER A 257 -7.11 -14.96 20.19
N PRO A 258 -7.97 -16.00 20.04
CA PRO A 258 -9.41 -15.81 19.93
C PRO A 258 -10.00 -14.96 21.07
N GLU A 259 -9.47 -15.12 22.28
CA GLU A 259 -9.91 -14.42 23.49
C GLU A 259 -9.64 -12.91 23.39
N ILE A 260 -8.45 -12.52 22.92
CA ILE A 260 -8.11 -11.09 22.72
C ILE A 260 -8.95 -10.49 21.59
N ARG A 261 -9.18 -11.24 20.51
CA ARG A 261 -10.03 -10.77 19.41
C ARG A 261 -11.49 -10.60 19.85
N ALA A 262 -12.00 -11.51 20.67
CA ALA A 262 -13.33 -11.41 21.28
C ALA A 262 -13.42 -10.19 22.22
N MET A 263 -12.41 -9.98 23.07
CA MET A 263 -12.37 -8.84 23.98
C MET A 263 -12.34 -7.50 23.22
N ARG A 264 -11.52 -7.39 22.17
CA ARG A 264 -11.47 -6.19 21.30
C ARG A 264 -12.85 -5.90 20.68
N ARG A 265 -13.51 -6.93 20.15
CA ARG A 265 -14.85 -6.80 19.53
C ARG A 265 -15.93 -6.46 20.56
N TYR A 266 -15.86 -7.07 21.74
CA TYR A 266 -16.75 -6.77 22.86
C TYR A 266 -16.63 -5.29 23.28
N ASN A 267 -15.40 -4.80 23.45
CA ASN A 267 -15.15 -3.40 23.79
C ASN A 267 -15.65 -2.44 22.70
N GLU A 268 -15.46 -2.78 21.41
CA GLU A 268 -15.96 -2.00 20.28
C GLU A 268 -17.49 -1.85 20.32
N LEU A 269 -18.22 -2.95 20.50
CA LEU A 269 -19.69 -2.94 20.52
C LEU A 269 -20.24 -2.27 21.79
N THR A 270 -19.60 -2.52 22.94
CA THR A 270 -19.97 -1.87 24.20
C THR A 270 -19.77 -0.35 24.13
N SER A 271 -18.69 0.12 23.49
CA SER A 271 -18.47 1.57 23.28
C SER A 271 -19.56 2.23 22.44
N LYS A 272 -20.21 1.46 21.55
CA LYS A 272 -21.35 1.87 20.72
C LYS A 272 -22.71 1.67 21.42
N LYS A 273 -22.71 1.29 22.70
CA LYS A 273 -23.90 0.97 23.50
C LYS A 273 -24.76 -0.16 22.90
N ILE A 274 -24.14 -1.08 22.16
CA ILE A 274 -24.81 -2.25 21.60
C ILE A 274 -24.72 -3.38 22.64
N PRO A 275 -25.85 -3.90 23.16
CA PRO A 275 -25.83 -4.96 24.16
C PRO A 275 -25.37 -6.28 23.53
N VAL A 276 -24.27 -6.83 24.05
CA VAL A 276 -23.68 -8.10 23.61
C VAL A 276 -23.07 -8.84 24.80
N LYS A 277 -23.00 -10.17 24.72
CA LYS A 277 -22.28 -10.99 25.71
C LYS A 277 -20.93 -11.40 25.15
N TYR A 278 -19.91 -11.41 26.00
CA TYR A 278 -18.56 -11.82 25.63
C TYR A 278 -18.51 -13.25 25.08
N ASP A 279 -19.19 -14.19 25.74
CA ASP A 279 -19.17 -15.61 25.35
C ASP A 279 -19.78 -15.86 23.97
N ASP A 280 -20.86 -15.12 23.63
CA ASP A 280 -21.49 -15.20 22.31
C ASP A 280 -20.51 -14.74 21.22
N ILE A 281 -19.78 -13.63 21.46
CA ILE A 281 -18.76 -13.13 20.54
C ILE A 281 -17.60 -14.13 20.38
N LEU A 282 -17.13 -14.71 21.48
CA LEU A 282 -16.03 -15.68 21.45
C LEU A 282 -16.41 -16.92 20.65
N ASN A 283 -17.62 -17.45 20.85
CA ASN A 283 -18.13 -18.60 20.11
C ASN A 283 -18.28 -18.26 18.61
N ASP A 284 -18.80 -17.08 18.28
CA ASP A 284 -18.92 -16.61 16.90
C ASP A 284 -17.56 -16.50 16.21
N ILE A 285 -16.55 -15.96 16.90
CA ILE A 285 -15.18 -15.86 16.38
C ILE A 285 -14.60 -17.25 16.13
N LYS A 286 -14.71 -18.18 17.09
CA LYS A 286 -14.21 -19.55 16.93
C LYS A 286 -14.88 -20.27 15.77
N LYS A 287 -16.20 -20.10 15.61
CA LYS A 287 -16.97 -20.67 14.49
C LYS A 287 -16.50 -20.09 13.15
N ARG A 288 -16.30 -18.77 13.07
CA ARG A 288 -15.80 -18.11 11.86
C ARG A 288 -14.39 -18.55 11.51
N ASP A 289 -13.49 -18.64 12.48
CA ASP A 289 -12.12 -19.07 12.23
C ASP A 289 -12.07 -20.51 11.71
N LYS A 290 -12.90 -21.40 12.27
CA LYS A 290 -13.06 -22.77 11.78
C LYS A 290 -13.52 -22.77 10.32
N ASN A 291 -14.60 -22.03 10.01
CA ASN A 291 -15.12 -21.92 8.64
C ASN A 291 -14.11 -21.29 7.66
N ASP A 292 -13.36 -20.26 8.09
CA ASP A 292 -12.35 -19.59 7.26
C ASP A 292 -11.15 -20.52 6.98
N THR A 293 -10.80 -21.41 7.91
CA THR A 293 -9.64 -22.31 7.80
C THR A 293 -9.99 -23.62 7.07
N GLU A 294 -11.21 -24.14 7.27
CA GLU A 294 -11.67 -25.42 6.70
C GLU A 294 -12.37 -25.28 5.33
N ARG A 295 -12.55 -24.06 4.81
CA ARG A 295 -13.20 -23.87 3.50
C ARG A 295 -12.41 -24.51 2.36
N ASP A 296 -13.12 -25.18 1.46
CA ASP A 296 -12.53 -25.82 0.26
C ASP A 296 -11.87 -24.80 -0.68
N VAL A 297 -12.43 -23.58 -0.75
CA VAL A 297 -11.95 -22.54 -1.67
C VAL A 297 -11.20 -21.45 -0.91
N ALA A 298 -9.92 -21.31 -1.25
CA ALA A 298 -9.00 -20.29 -0.74
C ALA A 298 -8.93 -20.22 0.80
N PRO A 299 -8.72 -21.31 1.55
CA PRO A 299 -8.71 -21.29 3.01
C PRO A 299 -7.77 -20.22 3.58
N LEU A 300 -8.10 -19.71 4.76
CA LEU A 300 -7.21 -18.82 5.51
C LEU A 300 -5.91 -19.56 5.81
N LYS A 301 -4.94 -19.37 4.92
CA LYS A 301 -3.64 -20.01 4.96
C LYS A 301 -2.58 -18.94 4.81
N LYS A 302 -1.61 -18.98 5.70
CA LYS A 302 -0.41 -18.17 5.60
C LYS A 302 0.39 -18.59 4.36
N ALA A 303 0.81 -17.66 3.51
CA ALA A 303 1.77 -17.96 2.45
C ALA A 303 3.14 -18.30 3.06
N ASP A 304 3.93 -19.15 2.41
CA ASP A 304 5.19 -19.65 2.99
C ASP A 304 6.19 -18.53 3.31
N ASP A 305 6.17 -17.47 2.51
CA ASP A 305 6.99 -16.26 2.64
C ASP A 305 6.31 -15.13 3.45
N SER A 306 5.16 -15.38 4.08
CA SER A 306 4.51 -14.37 4.92
C SER A 306 5.22 -14.19 6.26
N ILE A 307 5.43 -12.92 6.61
CA ILE A 307 5.93 -12.50 7.91
C ILE A 307 4.78 -12.51 8.92
N VAL A 308 4.87 -13.38 9.93
CA VAL A 308 3.85 -13.48 10.98
C VAL A 308 4.06 -12.38 12.02
N ILE A 309 3.00 -11.63 12.32
CA ILE A 309 3.00 -10.65 13.41
C ILE A 309 1.88 -11.02 14.38
N ASP A 310 2.27 -11.48 15.56
CA ASP A 310 1.36 -11.67 16.69
C ASP A 310 1.04 -10.30 17.33
N THR A 311 -0.22 -9.90 17.25
CA THR A 311 -0.72 -8.62 17.74
C THR A 311 -1.32 -8.71 19.15
N THR A 312 -1.22 -9.86 19.82
CA THR A 312 -1.85 -10.12 21.13
C THR A 312 -1.49 -9.04 22.16
N ASN A 313 -0.21 -8.68 22.26
CA ASN A 313 0.31 -7.72 23.24
C ASN A 313 0.88 -6.45 22.59
N MET A 314 0.43 -6.11 21.37
CA MET A 314 0.90 -4.93 20.65
C MET A 314 -0.25 -3.94 20.43
N SER A 315 0.05 -2.66 20.60
CA SER A 315 -0.79 -1.55 20.13
C SER A 315 -0.77 -1.48 18.60
N ILE A 316 -1.77 -0.80 18.02
CA ILE A 316 -1.85 -0.57 16.57
C ILE A 316 -0.58 0.14 16.07
N ASP A 317 -0.11 1.15 16.80
CA ASP A 317 1.07 1.95 16.42
C ASP A 317 2.36 1.13 16.41
N GLU A 318 2.52 0.21 17.36
CA GLU A 318 3.67 -0.71 17.40
C GLU A 318 3.64 -1.68 16.21
N VAL A 319 2.47 -2.23 15.88
CA VAL A 319 2.31 -3.13 14.72
C VAL A 319 2.61 -2.38 13.42
N VAL A 320 2.02 -1.20 13.23
CA VAL A 320 2.25 -0.35 12.04
C VAL A 320 3.72 0.05 11.94
N SER A 321 4.36 0.43 13.03
CA SER A 321 5.78 0.80 13.03
C SER A 321 6.69 -0.39 12.71
N LYS A 322 6.38 -1.58 13.23
CA LYS A 322 7.11 -2.81 12.91
C LYS A 322 7.01 -3.14 11.42
N MET A 323 5.79 -3.10 10.86
CA MET A 323 5.57 -3.36 9.42
C MET A 323 6.25 -2.31 8.54
N TYR A 324 6.13 -1.03 8.90
CA TYR A 324 6.80 0.06 8.19
C TYR A 324 8.32 -0.13 8.15
N ASN A 325 8.95 -0.48 9.29
CA ASN A 325 10.39 -0.69 9.34
C ASN A 325 10.83 -1.88 8.48
N ILE A 326 10.03 -2.95 8.41
CA ILE A 326 10.29 -4.08 7.54
C ILE A 326 10.25 -3.65 6.07
N ILE A 327 9.24 -2.87 5.69
CA ILE A 327 9.09 -2.35 4.32
C ILE A 327 10.20 -1.36 3.97
N ALA A 328 10.64 -0.55 4.94
CA ALA A 328 11.68 0.45 4.71
C ALA A 328 13.10 -0.14 4.65
N ASN A 329 13.31 -1.34 5.19
CA ASN A 329 14.63 -1.97 5.24
C ASN A 329 14.82 -3.10 4.22
N GLY A 330 13.76 -3.49 3.51
CA GLY A 330 13.77 -4.53 2.46
C GLY A 330 13.55 -3.94 1.08
#